data_AF-X0YET6-F1
#
_entry.id   AF-X0YET6-F1
#
_cell.length_a   1.000
_cell.length_b   1.000
_cell.length_c   1.000
_cell.angle_alpha   90.00
_cell.angle_beta   90.00
_cell.angle_gamma   90.00
#
_symmetry.space_group_name_H-M   'P 1'
#
loop_
_entity.id
_entity.type
_entity.pdbx_description
1 polymer ?
#
loop_
_entity_poly.entity_id
_entity_poly.type
_entity_poly.pdbx_seq_one_letter_code
_entity_poly.pdbx_strand_id
1 'polypeptide(L)'
;KSIDPPIGVLDDGIVGGTVDMRAGGVNVIRDKGAIESLVTRGEWDFANLEIETLKSAIMRMFFADQLQLQEGPQMTAHEVSIRYELMQRLLGPTLGRLEQELLNPLIERAFGMMLRGGALPPPPSELQEAVAGGEEIDIEYESPLALAQRAQELQGMEKALALLAPLVEVKPDIVDNFDLDEFARHTAMLAGMPSKILNDRKKREQIRKGRQEAQKEQKQMDDELQGSE
;
A
#
# COMPACT_ATOMS: atom_id res chain seq x y z
N LYS A 1 37.94 7.21 -17.71
CA LYS A 1 39.40 6.91 -17.69
C LYS A 1 40.23 8.10 -18.18
N SER A 2 39.78 9.34 -17.90
CA SER A 2 40.52 10.60 -18.12
C SER A 2 41.27 11.06 -16.85
N ILE A 3 41.17 10.28 -15.77
CA ILE A 3 41.82 10.56 -14.49
C ILE A 3 43.30 10.16 -14.53
N ASP A 4 43.72 9.36 -15.52
CA ASP A 4 45.11 9.09 -15.89
C ASP A 4 45.14 8.72 -17.39
N PRO A 5 45.19 9.70 -18.32
CA PRO A 5 45.25 9.39 -19.74
C PRO A 5 46.57 8.70 -20.08
N PRO A 6 46.58 7.79 -21.06
CA PRO A 6 47.84 7.25 -21.57
C PRO A 6 48.71 8.40 -22.09
N ILE A 7 49.99 8.36 -21.78
CA ILE A 7 50.95 9.40 -22.19
C ILE A 7 51.75 8.89 -23.38
N GLY A 8 51.86 9.73 -24.41
CA GLY A 8 52.81 9.57 -25.50
C GLY A 8 54.15 10.20 -25.12
N VAL A 9 55.23 9.46 -25.33
CA VAL A 9 56.59 9.91 -25.04
C VAL A 9 57.44 9.72 -26.30
N LEU A 10 58.21 10.74 -26.67
CA LEU A 10 59.21 10.61 -27.72
C LEU A 10 60.38 9.75 -27.21
N ASP A 11 60.89 8.83 -28.03
CA ASP A 11 61.89 7.82 -27.65
C ASP A 11 63.12 8.41 -26.91
N ASP A 12 63.63 9.57 -27.39
CA ASP A 12 64.75 10.30 -26.78
C ASP A 12 64.35 11.51 -25.91
N GLY A 13 63.05 11.69 -25.68
CA GLY A 13 62.45 12.89 -25.08
C GLY A 13 62.73 13.06 -23.58
N ILE A 14 63.02 11.97 -22.87
CA ILE A 14 63.20 11.95 -21.41
C ILE A 14 64.57 11.38 -21.05
N VAL A 15 65.29 12.12 -20.21
CA VAL A 15 66.56 11.64 -19.66
C VAL A 15 66.28 10.58 -18.60
N GLY A 16 66.59 9.31 -18.90
CA GLY A 16 66.31 8.17 -18.01
C GLY A 16 65.23 7.21 -18.53
N GLY A 17 64.65 7.47 -19.70
CA GLY A 17 63.81 6.52 -20.46
C GLY A 17 62.41 6.22 -19.87
N THR A 18 62.14 6.58 -18.62
CA THR A 18 60.85 6.33 -17.96
C THR A 18 60.22 7.61 -17.42
N VAL A 19 58.93 7.80 -17.65
CA VAL A 19 58.12 8.86 -17.02
C VAL A 19 57.75 8.45 -15.60
N ASP A 20 58.02 9.31 -14.62
CA ASP A 20 57.47 9.17 -13.28
C ASP A 20 56.09 9.83 -13.20
N MET A 21 55.06 9.02 -12.92
CA MET A 21 53.64 9.43 -12.85
C MET A 21 53.15 9.66 -11.41
N ARG A 22 54.03 9.53 -10.41
CA ARG A 22 53.66 9.74 -9.01
C ARG A 22 53.46 11.23 -8.73
N ALA A 23 52.57 11.55 -7.78
CA ALA A 23 52.36 12.92 -7.33
C ALA A 23 53.67 13.55 -6.84
N GLY A 24 54.09 14.64 -7.48
CA GLY A 24 55.36 15.33 -7.18
C GLY A 24 56.60 14.75 -7.87
N GLY A 25 56.47 13.79 -8.77
CA GLY A 25 57.57 13.26 -9.59
C GLY A 25 58.19 14.33 -10.49
N VAL A 26 59.52 14.32 -10.62
CA VAL A 26 60.26 15.27 -11.46
C VAL A 26 60.72 14.57 -12.72
N ASN A 27 60.19 14.98 -13.87
CA ASN A 27 60.57 14.47 -15.18
C ASN A 27 61.45 15.48 -15.92
N VAL A 28 62.65 15.07 -16.34
CA VAL A 28 63.58 15.93 -17.09
C VAL A 28 63.36 15.71 -18.59
N ILE A 29 62.75 16.70 -19.24
CA ILE A 29 62.45 16.68 -20.68
C ILE A 29 63.50 17.45 -21.48
N ARG A 30 63.87 16.94 -22.67
CA ARG A 30 64.78 17.64 -23.59
C ARG A 30 64.09 18.68 -24.45
N ASP A 31 62.86 18.41 -24.84
CA ASP A 31 62.05 19.28 -25.68
C ASP A 31 60.65 19.46 -25.07
N LYS A 32 60.03 20.61 -25.32
CA LYS A 32 58.74 20.99 -24.73
C LYS A 32 57.57 20.09 -25.19
N GLY A 33 57.74 19.32 -26.27
CA GLY A 33 56.78 18.34 -26.77
C GLY A 33 57.12 16.88 -26.45
N ALA A 34 58.13 16.61 -25.61
CA ALA A 34 58.59 15.25 -25.33
C ALA A 34 57.59 14.36 -24.59
N ILE A 35 56.62 14.97 -23.89
CA ILE A 35 55.58 14.30 -23.12
C ILE A 35 54.24 14.91 -23.53
N GLU A 36 53.37 14.10 -24.11
CA GLU A 36 52.04 14.51 -24.56
C GLU A 36 50.97 13.57 -23.98
N SER A 37 49.83 14.12 -23.58
CA SER A 37 48.66 13.31 -23.24
C SER A 37 48.00 12.80 -24.51
N LEU A 38 47.85 11.49 -24.66
CA LEU A 38 47.07 10.91 -25.76
C LEU A 38 45.58 11.12 -25.46
N VAL A 39 45.04 12.21 -25.98
CA VAL A 39 43.61 12.50 -25.88
C VAL A 39 42.87 11.56 -26.81
N THR A 40 42.34 10.47 -26.25
CA THR A 40 41.41 9.61 -26.97
C THR A 40 40.13 10.41 -27.19
N ARG A 41 39.80 10.70 -28.46
CA ARG A 41 38.62 11.47 -28.87
C ARG A 41 37.32 10.64 -28.78
N GLY A 42 37.21 9.79 -27.77
CA GLY A 42 35.97 9.10 -27.43
C GLY A 42 35.05 10.07 -26.69
N GLU A 43 33.82 10.23 -27.17
CA GLU A 43 32.80 11.06 -26.52
C GLU A 43 32.36 10.38 -25.22
N TRP A 44 32.92 10.81 -24.08
CA TRP A 44 32.59 10.30 -22.74
C TRP A 44 31.11 10.45 -22.40
N ASP A 45 30.45 11.42 -23.00
CA ASP A 45 29.03 11.67 -22.85
C ASP A 45 28.21 10.43 -23.22
N PHE A 46 28.65 9.66 -24.22
CA PHE A 46 27.99 8.40 -24.60
C PHE A 46 28.15 7.31 -23.53
N ALA A 47 29.35 7.16 -22.95
CA ALA A 47 29.59 6.17 -21.89
C ALA A 47 28.84 6.51 -20.61
N ASN A 48 28.77 7.80 -20.24
CA ASN A 48 27.97 8.24 -19.09
C ASN A 48 26.47 8.03 -19.35
N LEU A 49 26.00 8.31 -20.57
CA LEU A 49 24.62 8.05 -20.95
C LEU A 49 24.27 6.56 -20.85
N GLU A 50 25.16 5.67 -21.27
CA GLU A 50 24.97 4.22 -21.17
C GLU A 50 24.95 3.75 -19.70
N ILE A 51 25.84 4.29 -18.86
CA ILE A 51 25.85 4.01 -17.40
C ILE A 51 24.54 4.48 -16.74
N GLU A 52 24.07 5.69 -17.06
CA GLU A 52 22.81 6.19 -16.51
C GLU A 52 21.59 5.41 -17.04
N THR A 53 21.65 4.95 -18.29
CA THR A 53 20.62 4.07 -18.86
C THR A 53 20.59 2.73 -18.11
N LEU A 54 21.75 2.14 -17.83
CA LEU A 54 21.86 0.88 -17.10
C LEU A 54 21.36 1.03 -15.66
N LYS A 55 21.78 2.08 -14.95
CA LYS A 55 21.27 2.38 -13.60
C LYS A 55 19.75 2.55 -13.61
N SER A 56 19.22 3.29 -14.57
CA SER A 56 17.77 3.49 -14.72
C SER A 56 17.05 2.17 -15.00
N ALA A 57 17.64 1.28 -15.82
CA ALA A 57 17.09 -0.04 -16.09
C ALA A 57 17.07 -0.93 -14.84
N ILE A 58 18.15 -0.93 -14.05
CA ILE A 58 18.21 -1.65 -12.77
C ILE A 58 17.14 -1.11 -11.81
N MET A 59 17.03 0.21 -11.65
CA MET A 59 16.02 0.83 -10.79
C MET A 59 14.60 0.44 -11.20
N ARG A 60 14.31 0.38 -12.51
CA ARG A 60 13.04 -0.09 -13.07
C ARG A 60 12.77 -1.56 -12.77
N MET A 61 13.78 -2.42 -12.85
CA MET A 61 13.64 -3.85 -12.50
C MET A 61 13.25 -4.04 -11.03
N PHE A 62 13.73 -3.16 -10.15
CA PHE A 62 13.39 -3.16 -8.72
C PHE A 62 12.18 -2.26 -8.38
N PHE A 63 11.48 -1.73 -9.38
CA PHE A 63 10.35 -0.79 -9.21
C PHE A 63 10.68 0.44 -8.35
N ALA A 64 11.97 0.75 -8.18
CA ALA A 64 12.42 1.81 -7.29
C ALA A 64 12.07 3.20 -7.85
N ASP A 65 11.99 3.32 -9.18
CA ASP A 65 11.54 4.52 -9.88
C ASP A 65 10.03 4.79 -9.70
N GLN A 66 9.24 3.74 -9.50
CA GLN A 66 7.79 3.86 -9.29
C GLN A 66 7.42 4.19 -7.83
N LEU A 67 8.37 3.98 -6.91
CA LEU A 67 8.25 4.32 -5.49
C LEU A 67 8.84 5.70 -5.14
N GLN A 68 9.71 6.23 -6.00
CA GLN A 68 10.25 7.57 -5.82
C GLN A 68 9.20 8.61 -6.25
N LEU A 69 8.57 9.26 -5.26
CA LEU A 69 7.82 10.48 -5.52
C LEU A 69 8.81 11.52 -6.04
N GLN A 70 8.67 11.94 -7.30
CA GLN A 70 9.42 13.10 -7.77
C GLN A 70 9.09 14.30 -6.89
N GLU A 71 10.13 14.84 -6.23
CA GLU A 71 10.06 16.04 -5.42
C GLU A 71 9.84 17.24 -6.36
N GLY A 72 8.59 17.69 -6.45
CA GLY A 72 8.22 18.97 -7.07
C GLY A 72 7.87 19.98 -5.98
N PRO A 73 8.15 21.29 -6.18
CA PRO A 73 7.98 22.29 -5.12
C PRO A 73 6.52 22.52 -4.68
N GLN A 74 5.52 22.03 -5.42
CA GLN A 74 4.09 22.06 -5.05
C GLN A 74 3.32 20.93 -5.74
N MET A 75 3.09 19.79 -5.08
CA MET A 75 2.12 18.80 -5.58
C MET A 75 0.69 19.22 -5.20
N THR A 76 -0.24 19.11 -6.14
CA THR A 76 -1.67 19.35 -5.87
C THR A 76 -2.31 18.15 -5.16
N ALA A 77 -3.33 18.38 -4.31
CA ALA A 77 -3.98 17.32 -3.53
C ALA A 77 -4.56 16.18 -4.40
N HIS A 78 -5.01 16.49 -5.61
CA HIS A 78 -5.53 15.49 -6.55
C HIS A 78 -4.43 14.62 -7.13
N GLU A 79 -3.29 15.22 -7.49
CA GLU A 79 -2.14 14.50 -8.02
C GLU A 79 -1.53 13.54 -6.98
N VAL A 80 -1.49 13.97 -5.72
CA VAL A 80 -1.06 13.10 -4.60
C VAL A 80 -1.96 11.87 -4.49
N SER A 81 -3.29 12.06 -4.53
CA SER A 81 -4.25 10.95 -4.45
C SER A 81 -4.09 9.96 -5.60
N ILE A 82 -4.00 10.44 -6.85
CA ILE A 82 -3.80 9.59 -8.02
C ILE A 82 -2.45 8.84 -7.94
N ARG A 83 -1.38 9.48 -7.46
CA ARG A 83 -0.09 8.80 -7.27
C ARG A 83 -0.15 7.70 -6.22
N TYR A 84 -0.82 7.94 -5.09
CA TYR A 84 -1.06 6.88 -4.11
C TYR A 84 -1.84 5.72 -4.73
N GLU A 85 -2.90 5.98 -5.49
CA GLU A 85 -3.65 4.93 -6.17
C GLU A 85 -2.77 4.09 -7.12
N LEU A 86 -1.89 4.75 -7.90
CA LEU A 86 -0.95 4.06 -8.78
C LEU A 86 0.08 3.22 -8.01
N MET A 87 0.62 3.74 -6.91
CA MET A 87 1.53 3.00 -6.03
C MET A 87 0.85 1.77 -5.43
N GLN A 88 -0.40 1.90 -4.97
CA GLN A 88 -1.16 0.79 -4.41
C GLN A 88 -1.47 -0.27 -5.48
N ARG A 89 -1.82 0.15 -6.70
CA ARG A 89 -2.04 -0.76 -7.84
C ARG A 89 -0.78 -1.53 -8.20
N LEU A 90 0.39 -0.92 -8.09
CA LEU A 90 1.67 -1.57 -8.34
C LEU A 90 2.05 -2.57 -7.25
N LEU A 91 1.93 -2.17 -5.98
CA LEU A 91 2.35 -2.97 -4.84
C LEU A 91 1.35 -4.07 -4.48
N GLY A 92 0.08 -3.91 -4.82
CA GLY A 92 -1.00 -4.85 -4.51
C GLY A 92 -0.67 -6.31 -4.86
N PRO A 93 -0.30 -6.64 -6.11
CA PRO A 93 0.05 -8.01 -6.49
C PRO A 93 1.26 -8.57 -5.73
N THR A 94 2.27 -7.75 -5.46
CA THR A 94 3.46 -8.21 -4.70
C THR A 94 3.13 -8.47 -3.24
N LEU A 95 2.29 -7.62 -2.64
CA LEU A 95 1.85 -7.79 -1.27
C LEU A 95 0.93 -9.01 -1.15
N GLY A 96 -0.03 -9.18 -2.07
CA GLY A 96 -0.92 -10.34 -2.05
C GLY A 96 -0.17 -11.67 -2.14
N ARG A 97 0.92 -11.75 -2.93
CA ARG A 97 1.81 -12.93 -2.93
C ARG A 97 2.56 -13.10 -1.61
N LEU A 98 3.10 -12.01 -1.04
CA LEU A 98 3.76 -12.08 0.27
C LEU A 98 2.79 -12.54 1.36
N GLU A 99 1.55 -12.08 1.33
CA GLU A 99 0.49 -12.51 2.26
C GLU A 99 0.19 -13.99 2.10
N GLN A 100 -0.11 -14.44 0.87
CA GLN A 100 -0.51 -15.83 0.62
C GLN A 100 0.63 -16.85 0.77
N GLU A 101 1.84 -16.51 0.31
CA GLU A 101 2.95 -17.48 0.24
C GLU A 101 3.85 -17.46 1.48
N LEU A 102 3.88 -16.36 2.25
CA LEU A 102 4.79 -16.19 3.38
C LEU A 102 4.06 -15.86 4.68
N LEU A 103 3.30 -14.78 4.72
CA LEU A 103 2.75 -14.26 5.98
C LEU A 103 1.64 -15.16 6.52
N ASN A 104 0.68 -15.59 5.69
CA ASN A 104 -0.41 -16.49 6.09
C ASN A 104 0.16 -17.79 6.66
N PRO A 105 1.00 -18.55 5.93
CA PRO A 105 1.58 -19.79 6.45
C PRO A 105 2.39 -19.58 7.74
N LEU A 106 3.12 -18.47 7.85
CA LEU A 106 3.93 -18.16 9.02
C LEU A 106 3.06 -17.87 10.25
N ILE A 107 2.02 -17.06 10.09
CA ILE A 107 1.10 -16.68 11.16
C ILE A 107 0.28 -17.90 11.61
N GLU A 108 -0.29 -18.68 10.68
CA GLU A 108 -1.00 -19.91 11.00
C GLU A 108 -0.12 -20.89 11.78
N ARG A 109 1.13 -21.07 11.34
CA ARG A 109 2.07 -21.99 11.99
C ARG A 109 2.43 -21.51 13.39
N ALA A 110 2.71 -20.22 13.55
CA ALA A 110 3.04 -19.61 14.83
C ALA A 110 1.85 -19.68 15.80
N PHE A 111 0.66 -19.31 15.34
CA PHE A 111 -0.58 -19.38 16.11
C PHE A 111 -0.86 -20.81 16.58
N GLY A 112 -0.81 -21.79 15.68
CA GLY A 112 -1.04 -23.20 16.03
C GLY A 112 -0.01 -23.74 17.02
N MET A 113 1.25 -23.28 16.97
CA MET A 113 2.25 -23.63 17.99
C MET A 113 1.94 -23.02 19.35
N MET A 114 1.58 -21.74 19.39
CA MET A 114 1.25 -21.05 20.64
C MET A 114 -0.03 -21.62 21.28
N LEU A 115 -1.03 -21.97 20.47
CA LEU A 115 -2.28 -22.57 20.94
C LEU A 115 -2.03 -23.94 21.60
N ARG A 116 -1.28 -24.84 20.93
CA ARG A 116 -0.92 -26.15 21.51
C ARG A 116 0.03 -26.02 22.70
N GLY A 117 0.88 -25.00 22.70
CA GLY A 117 1.80 -24.70 23.81
C GLY A 117 1.13 -24.07 25.03
N GLY A 118 -0.17 -23.75 24.98
CA GLY A 118 -0.88 -23.10 26.08
C GLY A 118 -0.43 -21.66 26.35
N ALA A 119 0.25 -21.02 25.39
CA ALA A 119 0.74 -19.65 25.52
C ALA A 119 -0.36 -18.60 25.26
N LEU A 120 -1.47 -19.01 24.64
CA LEU A 120 -2.64 -18.17 24.38
C LEU A 120 -3.70 -18.38 25.48
N PRO A 121 -4.48 -17.34 25.81
CA PRO A 121 -5.64 -17.51 26.67
C PRO A 121 -6.61 -18.54 26.05
N PRO A 122 -7.38 -19.27 26.88
CA PRO A 122 -8.30 -20.27 26.38
C PRO A 122 -9.27 -19.62 25.37
N PRO A 123 -9.39 -20.19 24.15
CA PRO A 123 -10.26 -19.62 23.14
C PRO A 123 -11.71 -19.60 23.64
N PRO A 124 -12.50 -18.57 23.28
CA PRO A 124 -13.96 -18.56 23.49
C PRO A 124 -14.61 -19.86 23.00
N SER A 125 -15.71 -20.26 23.65
CA SER A 125 -16.43 -21.49 23.33
C SER A 125 -16.81 -21.61 21.84
N GLU A 126 -17.14 -20.50 21.21
CA GLU A 126 -17.46 -20.42 19.77
C GLU A 126 -16.27 -20.81 18.87
N LEU A 127 -15.04 -20.43 19.27
CA LEU A 127 -13.82 -20.74 18.54
C LEU A 127 -13.30 -22.16 18.83
N GLN A 128 -13.64 -22.73 19.98
CA GLN A 128 -13.31 -24.13 20.29
C GLN A 128 -14.05 -25.10 19.36
N GLU A 129 -15.32 -24.81 19.05
CA GLU A 129 -16.13 -25.61 18.14
C GLU A 129 -15.64 -25.47 16.69
N ALA A 130 -15.32 -24.26 16.24
CA ALA A 130 -14.78 -23.98 14.90
C ALA A 130 -13.43 -24.70 14.66
N VAL A 131 -12.49 -24.59 15.60
CA VAL A 131 -11.16 -25.23 15.49
C VAL A 131 -11.27 -26.76 15.59
N ALA A 132 -12.21 -27.29 16.40
CA ALA A 132 -12.46 -28.73 16.48
C ALA A 132 -13.16 -29.30 15.23
N GLY A 133 -13.94 -28.47 14.52
CA GLY A 133 -14.59 -28.80 13.24
C GLY A 133 -13.65 -28.76 12.03
N GLY A 134 -12.40 -28.32 12.21
CA GLY A 134 -11.44 -28.18 11.13
C GLY A 134 -11.63 -26.93 10.27
N GLU A 135 -12.33 -25.91 10.77
CA GLU A 135 -12.43 -24.62 10.08
C GLU A 135 -11.05 -23.92 10.09
N GLU A 136 -10.66 -23.40 8.93
CA GLU A 136 -9.42 -22.64 8.75
C GLU A 136 -9.60 -21.24 9.37
N ILE A 137 -8.53 -20.74 10.01
CA ILE A 137 -8.53 -19.41 10.61
C ILE A 137 -8.39 -18.39 9.48
N ASP A 138 -9.38 -17.52 9.31
CA ASP A 138 -9.29 -16.41 8.39
C ASP A 138 -8.40 -15.30 9.00
N ILE A 139 -7.29 -15.00 8.34
CA ILE A 139 -6.30 -14.01 8.80
C ILE A 139 -6.56 -12.71 8.06
N GLU A 140 -7.08 -11.72 8.78
CA GLU A 140 -7.29 -10.38 8.25
C GLU A 140 -6.13 -9.45 8.63
N TYR A 141 -5.43 -8.90 7.63
CA TYR A 141 -4.30 -8.00 7.85
C TYR A 141 -4.75 -6.55 8.09
N GLU A 142 -4.38 -5.99 9.25
CA GLU A 142 -4.48 -4.56 9.51
C GLU A 142 -3.22 -3.83 9.04
N SER A 143 -3.06 -3.63 7.72
CA SER A 143 -1.95 -2.84 7.15
C SER A 143 -2.40 -1.42 6.75
N PRO A 144 -1.48 -0.43 6.66
CA PRO A 144 -1.80 0.89 6.10
C PRO A 144 -2.35 0.85 4.67
N LEU A 145 -1.98 -0.16 3.88
CA LEU A 145 -2.56 -0.40 2.56
C LEU A 145 -4.00 -0.91 2.69
N ALA A 146 -4.26 -1.88 3.57
CA ALA A 146 -5.61 -2.37 3.84
C ALA A 146 -6.50 -1.23 4.35
N LEU A 147 -5.98 -0.35 5.21
CA LEU A 147 -6.67 0.88 5.65
C LEU A 147 -6.97 1.82 4.47
N ALA A 148 -6.03 2.00 3.55
CA ALA A 148 -6.25 2.85 2.37
C ALA A 148 -7.25 2.23 1.37
N GLN A 149 -7.22 0.91 1.19
CA GLN A 149 -8.21 0.17 0.39
C GLN A 149 -9.61 0.31 1.01
N ARG A 150 -9.74 0.11 2.33
CA ARG A 150 -10.99 0.34 3.07
C ARG A 150 -11.50 1.78 2.94
N ALA A 151 -10.60 2.77 2.95
CA ALA A 151 -10.97 4.17 2.73
C ALA A 151 -11.51 4.41 1.31
N GLN A 152 -10.93 3.76 0.30
CA GLN A 152 -11.43 3.85 -1.07
C GLN A 152 -12.78 3.14 -1.25
N GLU A 153 -12.97 1.97 -0.63
CA GLU A 153 -14.25 1.27 -0.60
C GLU A 153 -15.33 2.10 0.10
N LEU A 154 -15.01 2.68 1.26
CA LEU A 154 -15.90 3.56 2.01
C LEU A 154 -16.33 4.76 1.16
N GLN A 155 -15.39 5.40 0.46
CA GLN A 155 -15.68 6.51 -0.44
C GLN A 155 -16.60 6.09 -1.61
N GLY A 156 -16.44 4.86 -2.12
CA GLY A 156 -17.32 4.28 -3.12
C GLY A 156 -18.75 4.10 -2.61
N MET A 157 -18.90 3.58 -1.39
CA MET A 157 -20.19 3.39 -0.72
C MET A 157 -20.90 4.72 -0.44
N GLU A 158 -20.17 5.74 0.03
CA GLU A 158 -20.71 7.09 0.25
C GLU A 158 -21.24 7.71 -1.04
N LYS A 159 -20.48 7.60 -2.15
CA LYS A 159 -20.90 8.11 -3.47
C LYS A 159 -22.15 7.38 -3.97
N ALA A 160 -22.21 6.06 -3.82
CA ALA A 160 -23.37 5.28 -4.22
C ALA A 160 -24.62 5.69 -3.44
N LEU A 161 -24.51 5.84 -2.11
CA LEU A 161 -25.62 6.28 -1.28
C LEU A 161 -26.07 7.71 -1.64
N ALA A 162 -25.13 8.62 -1.85
CA ALA A 162 -25.44 10.00 -2.25
C ALA A 162 -26.16 10.08 -3.61
N LEU A 163 -25.82 9.19 -4.54
CA LEU A 163 -26.48 9.09 -5.85
C LEU A 163 -27.91 8.52 -5.74
N LEU A 164 -28.10 7.53 -4.85
CA LEU A 164 -29.37 6.84 -4.67
C LEU A 164 -30.36 7.60 -3.77
N ALA A 165 -29.88 8.41 -2.83
CA ALA A 165 -30.73 9.17 -1.89
C ALA A 165 -31.89 9.94 -2.54
N PRO A 166 -31.69 10.74 -3.62
CA PRO A 166 -32.80 11.44 -4.27
C PRO A 166 -33.75 10.51 -5.05
N LEU A 167 -33.31 9.30 -5.43
CA LEU A 167 -34.16 8.34 -6.14
C LEU A 167 -35.16 7.65 -5.21
N VAL A 168 -34.89 7.59 -3.90
CA VAL A 168 -35.82 7.03 -2.91
C VAL A 168 -37.10 7.85 -2.82
N GLU A 169 -37.03 9.17 -2.97
CA GLU A 169 -38.22 10.04 -2.99
C GLU A 169 -39.10 9.81 -4.22
N VAL A 170 -38.49 9.44 -5.35
CA VAL A 170 -39.19 9.19 -6.61
C VAL A 170 -39.75 7.77 -6.69
N LYS A 171 -38.99 6.78 -6.22
CA LYS A 171 -39.39 5.37 -6.20
C LYS A 171 -38.90 4.71 -4.90
N PRO A 172 -39.76 4.63 -3.87
CA PRO A 172 -39.41 4.04 -2.58
C PRO A 172 -38.93 2.60 -2.68
N ASP A 173 -39.49 1.78 -3.57
CA ASP A 173 -39.14 0.35 -3.71
C ASP A 173 -37.67 0.12 -4.16
N ILE A 174 -36.93 1.16 -4.54
CA ILE A 174 -35.50 1.03 -4.88
C ILE A 174 -34.67 0.54 -3.69
N VAL A 175 -35.05 0.87 -2.45
CA VAL A 175 -34.32 0.38 -1.27
C VAL A 175 -34.38 -1.14 -1.10
N ASP A 176 -35.36 -1.83 -1.70
CA ASP A 176 -35.47 -3.29 -1.62
C ASP A 176 -34.33 -4.02 -2.37
N ASN A 177 -33.57 -3.30 -3.21
CA ASN A 177 -32.40 -3.86 -3.88
C ASN A 177 -31.17 -3.95 -2.96
N PHE A 178 -31.21 -3.39 -1.75
CA PHE A 178 -30.06 -3.27 -0.85
C PHE A 178 -30.36 -3.81 0.54
N ASP A 179 -29.46 -4.63 1.09
CA ASP A 179 -29.47 -4.92 2.52
C ASP A 179 -28.84 -3.73 3.28
N LEU A 180 -29.69 -2.82 3.76
CA LEU A 180 -29.25 -1.64 4.51
C LEU A 180 -28.64 -1.99 5.87
N ASP A 181 -28.97 -3.16 6.45
CA ASP A 181 -28.43 -3.60 7.72
C ASP A 181 -26.99 -4.12 7.58
N GLU A 182 -26.75 -4.87 6.52
CA GLU A 182 -25.41 -5.31 6.15
C GLU A 182 -24.56 -4.12 5.70
N PHE A 183 -25.10 -3.23 4.86
CA PHE A 183 -24.44 -1.99 4.46
C PHE A 183 -23.97 -1.16 5.66
N ALA A 184 -24.86 -0.90 6.62
CA ALA A 184 -24.52 -0.10 7.80
C ALA A 184 -23.43 -0.75 8.66
N ARG A 185 -23.44 -2.08 8.81
CA ARG A 185 -22.38 -2.81 9.53
C ARG A 185 -21.07 -2.80 8.78
N HIS A 186 -21.10 -3.07 7.47
CA HIS A 186 -19.92 -3.11 6.63
C HIS A 186 -19.21 -1.75 6.61
N THR A 187 -19.97 -0.66 6.43
CA THR A 187 -19.46 0.72 6.52
C THR A 187 -18.79 1.00 7.87
N ALA A 188 -19.38 0.55 8.98
CA ALA A 188 -18.80 0.73 10.32
C ALA A 188 -17.47 -0.03 10.49
N MET A 189 -17.38 -1.24 9.92
CA MET A 189 -16.14 -2.03 9.92
C MET A 189 -15.05 -1.37 9.05
N LEU A 190 -15.40 -0.92 7.83
CA LEU A 190 -14.48 -0.18 6.96
C LEU A 190 -13.97 1.12 7.59
N ALA A 191 -14.84 1.81 8.34
CA ALA A 191 -14.48 3.01 9.10
C ALA A 191 -13.58 2.73 10.33
N GLY A 192 -13.27 1.46 10.61
CA GLY A 192 -12.39 1.04 11.71
C GLY A 192 -13.06 1.08 13.08
N MET A 193 -14.40 1.03 13.16
CA MET A 193 -15.07 0.95 14.46
C MET A 193 -14.81 -0.41 15.12
N PRO A 194 -14.35 -0.45 16.39
CA PRO A 194 -14.21 -1.71 17.11
C PRO A 194 -15.53 -2.48 17.19
N SER A 195 -15.51 -3.78 16.86
CA SER A 195 -16.71 -4.64 16.85
C SER A 195 -17.46 -4.66 18.19
N LYS A 196 -16.76 -4.40 19.30
CA LYS A 196 -17.36 -4.28 20.64
C LYS A 196 -18.38 -3.14 20.78
N ILE A 197 -18.33 -2.14 19.90
CA ILE A 197 -19.25 -0.99 19.90
C ILE A 197 -20.54 -1.34 19.13
N LEU A 198 -20.48 -2.27 18.19
CA LEU A 198 -21.63 -2.70 17.42
C LEU A 198 -22.50 -3.64 18.27
N ASN A 199 -23.80 -3.35 18.35
CA ASN A 199 -24.73 -4.28 18.95
C ASN A 199 -24.76 -5.60 18.15
N ASP A 200 -24.78 -6.72 18.87
CA ASP A 200 -24.98 -8.04 18.28
C ASP A 200 -26.34 -8.15 17.58
N ARG A 201 -26.41 -9.03 16.58
CA ARG A 201 -27.63 -9.23 15.77
C ARG A 201 -28.85 -9.52 16.67
N LYS A 202 -28.69 -10.43 17.64
CA LYS A 202 -29.73 -10.78 18.63
C LYS A 202 -30.21 -9.58 19.46
N LYS A 203 -29.26 -8.76 19.94
CA LYS A 203 -29.57 -7.57 20.75
C LYS A 203 -30.30 -6.51 19.92
N ARG A 204 -29.91 -6.30 18.65
CA ARG A 204 -30.62 -5.39 17.74
C ARG A 204 -32.05 -5.84 17.46
N GLU A 205 -32.24 -7.13 17.20
CA GLU A 205 -33.58 -7.68 16.95
C GLU A 205 -34.48 -7.51 18.17
N GLN A 206 -33.97 -7.73 19.39
CA GLN A 206 -34.71 -7.44 20.62
C GLN A 206 -35.07 -5.95 20.74
N ILE A 207 -34.14 -5.03 20.47
CA ILE A 207 -34.41 -3.59 20.48
C ILE A 207 -35.50 -3.24 19.45
N ARG A 208 -35.48 -3.85 18.25
CA ARG A 208 -36.48 -3.62 17.20
C ARG A 208 -37.85 -4.18 17.59
N LYS A 209 -37.90 -5.39 18.14
CA LYS A 209 -39.15 -6.00 18.63
C LYS A 209 -39.78 -5.15 19.72
N GLY A 210 -39.01 -4.74 20.73
CA GLY A 210 -39.51 -3.85 21.77
C GLY A 210 -39.99 -2.49 21.23
N ARG A 211 -39.31 -1.94 20.22
CA ARG A 211 -39.76 -0.70 19.55
C ARG A 211 -41.05 -0.89 18.74
N GLN A 212 -41.21 -2.03 18.07
CA GLN A 212 -42.43 -2.36 17.33
C GLN A 212 -43.61 -2.59 18.28
N GLU A 213 -43.40 -3.24 19.41
CA GLU A 213 -44.41 -3.46 20.45
C GLU A 213 -44.86 -2.12 21.06
N ALA A 214 -43.91 -1.27 21.45
CA ALA A 214 -44.21 0.07 21.96
C ALA A 214 -44.97 0.94 20.93
N GLN A 215 -44.60 0.89 19.64
CA GLN A 215 -45.34 1.61 18.60
C GLN A 215 -46.76 1.08 18.38
N LYS A 216 -47.00 -0.22 18.60
CA LYS A 216 -48.35 -0.81 18.50
C LYS A 216 -49.22 -0.38 19.67
N GLU A 217 -48.70 -0.42 20.90
CA GLU A 217 -49.43 0.06 22.08
C GLU A 217 -49.76 1.55 21.98
N GLN A 218 -48.82 2.35 21.46
CA GLN A 218 -49.02 3.80 21.32
C GLN A 218 -50.08 4.13 20.25
N LYS A 219 -50.11 3.39 19.14
CA LYS A 219 -51.19 3.51 18.15
C LYS A 219 -52.55 3.06 18.68
N GLN A 220 -52.59 2.00 19.49
CA GLN A 220 -53.84 1.53 20.09
C GLN A 220 -54.41 2.53 21.09
N MET A 221 -53.56 3.18 21.89
CA MET A 221 -53.98 4.26 22.79
C MET A 221 -54.45 5.50 22.04
N ASP A 222 -53.77 5.90 20.95
CA ASP A 222 -54.20 7.03 20.12
C ASP A 222 -55.55 6.74 19.40
N ASP A 223 -55.75 5.50 18.93
CA ASP A 223 -57.01 5.07 18.30
C ASP A 223 -58.17 4.99 19.31
N GLU A 224 -57.91 4.57 20.56
CA GLU A 224 -58.91 4.58 21.66
C GLU A 224 -59.29 5.99 22.09
N LEU A 225 -58.34 6.94 22.09
CA LEU A 225 -58.60 8.34 22.39
C LEU A 225 -59.42 9.02 21.30
N GLN A 226 -59.12 8.78 20.01
CA GLN A 226 -59.87 9.35 18.88
C GLN A 226 -61.25 8.72 18.67
N GLY A 227 -61.49 7.49 19.12
CA GLY A 227 -62.80 6.83 19.08
C GLY A 227 -63.75 7.22 20.23
N SER A 228 -63.27 8.02 21.20
CA SER A 228 -64.02 8.41 22.40
C SER A 228 -64.54 9.87 22.40
N GLU A 229 -64.30 10.62 21.32
CA GLU A 229 -64.98 11.89 21.00
C GLU A 229 -66.17 11.68 20.05
#